data_AF-A0A024WD53-F1
#
_entry.id   AF-A0A024WD53-F1
#
_cell.length_a   1.000
_cell.length_b   1.000
_cell.length_c   1.000
_cell.angle_alpha   90.00
_cell.angle_beta   90.00
_cell.angle_gamma   90.00
#
_symmetry.space_group_name_H-M   'P 1'
#
loop_
_entity.id
_entity.type
_entity.pdbx_description
1 polymer ?
#
loop_
_entity_poly.entity_id
_entity_poly.type
_entity_poly.pdbx_seq_one_letter_code
_entity_poly.pdbx_strand_id
1 'polypeptide(L)'
;MLRDDYDTVPDLEYRDCGKYCRFYKKWIERKRTEFDEQKKKYKTESDSAQKNNDYNGFCGTLTTNKTAADFLNRLKNGPCKKDNDSGEHKTGDDYIKFDDHKTFGHENYCDPCPILGVQNTNTGWSEVTKKTCKDNAVITKDNIKTKIKADQQVVLHVSDNSTKEFEGHGLEACKDADIFKGIRKEEWECDKLCNSVVCFLKKKNENGTDLKQYIEIRALLKRWVDNFFDDYNKIKHKISHCINSGNKSTCTNDCPNKCKCVRKWIEKKKNEWEEIKKRFNDQYKKENNEGTSSNLNSFLETLIPQTDVDNVIGKVKTLSDLYDSNECIDTDTSKKGQHEYNDVVE
;
A
#
# COMPACT_ATOMS: atom_id res chain seq x y z
N MET A 1 2.98 15.72 -9.58
CA MET A 1 3.79 16.87 -9.15
C MET A 1 2.86 18.06 -9.02
N LEU A 2 3.13 18.98 -8.08
CA LEU A 2 2.30 20.17 -7.87
C LEU A 2 1.95 20.82 -9.22
N ARG A 3 0.66 20.98 -9.50
CA ARG A 3 0.19 21.70 -10.70
C ARG A 3 -0.36 23.05 -10.31
N ASP A 4 -0.18 24.00 -11.21
CA ASP A 4 -0.68 25.35 -11.03
C ASP A 4 -2.15 25.47 -11.45
N ASP A 5 -2.68 24.51 -12.22
CA ASP A 5 -4.10 24.40 -12.56
C ASP A 5 -4.60 22.95 -12.53
N TYR A 6 -5.82 22.79 -12.02
CA TYR A 6 -6.65 21.59 -12.09
C TYR A 6 -8.00 21.95 -12.73
N ASP A 7 -7.96 22.43 -13.98
CA ASP A 7 -9.19 22.68 -14.74
C ASP A 7 -9.86 21.40 -15.24
N THR A 8 -9.12 20.29 -15.24
CA THR A 8 -9.60 18.94 -15.50
C THR A 8 -9.13 18.00 -14.40
N VAL A 9 -9.84 16.89 -14.16
CA VAL A 9 -9.34 15.77 -13.35
C VAL A 9 -8.33 15.02 -14.21
N PRO A 10 -7.01 15.23 -14.04
CA PRO A 10 -6.04 14.54 -14.88
C PRO A 10 -6.07 13.06 -14.50
N ASP A 11 -5.48 12.22 -15.33
CA ASP A 11 -5.19 10.83 -14.97
C ASP A 11 -3.88 10.72 -14.19
N LEU A 12 -3.60 9.56 -13.56
CA LEU A 12 -2.27 9.31 -13.02
C LEU A 12 -1.32 9.13 -14.20
N GLU A 13 -0.28 9.97 -14.27
CA GLU A 13 0.74 9.92 -15.31
C GLU A 13 1.73 8.79 -15.04
N TYR A 14 2.36 8.27 -16.09
CA TYR A 14 3.40 7.24 -16.02
C TYR A 14 2.96 5.96 -15.28
N ARG A 15 1.73 5.50 -15.59
CA ARG A 15 1.06 4.35 -14.95
C ARG A 15 1.89 3.07 -14.92
N ASP A 16 2.68 2.82 -15.95
CA ASP A 16 3.50 1.61 -16.06
C ASP A 16 4.52 1.48 -14.94
N CYS A 17 5.13 2.59 -14.50
CA CYS A 17 6.05 2.59 -13.35
C CYS A 17 5.34 2.05 -12.10
N GLY A 18 4.16 2.60 -11.78
CA GLY A 18 3.35 2.14 -10.64
C GLY A 18 2.97 0.66 -10.73
N LYS A 19 2.63 0.18 -11.94
CA LYS A 19 2.31 -1.23 -12.20
C LYS A 19 3.50 -2.15 -11.92
N TYR A 20 4.68 -1.85 -12.47
CA TYR A 20 5.89 -2.66 -12.24
C TYR A 20 6.35 -2.61 -10.79
N CYS A 21 6.27 -1.46 -10.14
CA CYS A 21 6.58 -1.32 -8.73
C CYS A 21 5.65 -2.16 -7.84
N ARG A 22 4.36 -2.26 -8.17
CA ARG A 22 3.42 -3.15 -7.49
C ARG A 22 3.79 -4.63 -7.67
N PHE A 23 4.16 -5.04 -8.89
CA PHE A 23 4.61 -6.42 -9.13
C PHE A 23 5.91 -6.75 -8.40
N TYR A 24 6.88 -5.84 -8.42
CA TYR A 24 8.12 -5.99 -7.67
C TYR A 24 7.85 -6.12 -6.18
N LYS A 25 7.00 -5.24 -5.61
CA LYS A 25 6.59 -5.31 -4.19
C LYS A 25 6.00 -6.68 -3.83
N LYS A 26 5.04 -7.19 -4.62
CA LYS A 26 4.44 -8.52 -4.40
C LYS A 26 5.50 -9.64 -4.47
N TRP A 27 6.41 -9.55 -5.44
CA TRP A 27 7.49 -10.53 -5.61
C TRP A 27 8.49 -10.50 -4.45
N ILE A 28 8.97 -9.33 -4.04
CA ILE A 28 10.00 -9.21 -2.99
C ILE A 28 9.45 -9.58 -1.61
N GLU A 29 8.19 -9.27 -1.31
CA GLU A 29 7.51 -9.70 -0.08
C GLU A 29 7.38 -11.24 -0.03
N ARG A 30 7.06 -11.88 -1.16
CA ARG A 30 7.05 -13.34 -1.26
C ARG A 30 8.44 -13.91 -1.03
N LYS A 31 9.48 -13.32 -1.64
CA LYS A 31 10.87 -13.74 -1.44
C LYS A 31 11.32 -13.62 0.01
N ARG A 32 10.89 -12.57 0.70
CA ARG A 32 11.12 -12.40 2.15
C ARG A 32 10.48 -13.53 2.96
N THR A 33 9.23 -13.87 2.64
CA THR A 33 8.51 -14.97 3.31
C THR A 33 9.21 -16.31 3.11
N GLU A 34 9.59 -16.63 1.86
CA GLU A 34 10.34 -17.83 1.51
C GLU A 34 11.68 -17.90 2.28
N PHE A 35 12.40 -16.76 2.37
CA PHE A 35 13.64 -16.65 3.12
C PHE A 35 13.44 -16.87 4.63
N ASP A 36 12.43 -16.25 5.23
CA ASP A 36 12.15 -16.39 6.66
C ASP A 36 11.80 -17.84 7.04
N GLU A 37 11.06 -18.55 6.18
CA GLU A 37 10.77 -19.98 6.35
C GLU A 37 12.02 -20.84 6.25
N GLN A 38 12.85 -20.62 5.23
CA GLN A 38 14.13 -21.32 5.08
C GLN A 38 15.08 -21.03 6.23
N LYS A 39 15.15 -19.78 6.72
CA LYS A 39 15.96 -19.37 7.88
C LYS A 39 15.54 -20.11 9.14
N LYS A 40 14.22 -20.26 9.39
CA LYS A 40 13.70 -21.06 10.50
C LYS A 40 14.07 -22.53 10.38
N LYS A 41 13.88 -23.12 9.19
CA LYS A 41 14.21 -24.53 8.94
C LYS A 41 15.70 -24.80 9.12
N TYR A 42 16.57 -23.94 8.58
CA TYR A 42 18.01 -24.02 8.75
C TYR A 42 18.43 -24.07 10.22
N LYS A 43 17.83 -23.23 11.07
CA LYS A 43 18.08 -23.24 12.52
C LYS A 43 17.72 -24.59 13.13
N THR A 44 16.53 -25.11 12.85
CA THR A 44 16.07 -26.41 13.38
C THR A 44 16.98 -27.57 12.96
N GLU A 45 17.41 -27.60 11.69
CA GLU A 45 18.30 -28.64 11.18
C GLU A 45 19.71 -28.51 11.78
N SER A 46 20.23 -27.29 11.93
CA SER A 46 21.53 -27.02 12.56
C SER A 46 21.55 -27.46 14.03
N ASP A 47 20.51 -27.10 14.79
CA ASP A 47 20.36 -27.49 16.20
C ASP A 47 20.24 -29.02 16.36
N SER A 48 19.63 -29.70 15.39
CA SER A 48 19.48 -31.15 15.37
C SER A 48 20.79 -31.85 15.00
N ALA A 49 21.52 -31.30 14.03
CA ALA A 49 22.83 -31.80 13.60
C ALA A 49 23.89 -31.70 14.72
N GLN A 50 23.86 -30.66 15.54
CA GLN A 50 24.75 -30.53 16.71
C GLN A 50 24.50 -31.60 17.78
N LYS A 51 23.33 -32.21 17.83
CA LYS A 51 22.98 -33.25 18.81
C LYS A 51 23.38 -34.67 18.37
N ASN A 52 23.55 -34.88 17.06
CA ASN A 52 23.87 -36.19 16.48
C ASN A 52 25.30 -36.20 15.93
N ASN A 53 26.22 -36.86 16.66
CA ASN A 53 27.65 -36.97 16.30
C ASN A 53 27.96 -37.93 15.14
N ASP A 54 26.93 -38.52 14.50
CA ASP A 54 27.12 -39.57 13.48
C ASP A 54 27.37 -39.06 12.06
N TYR A 55 27.22 -37.75 11.77
CA TYR A 55 27.34 -37.18 10.41
C TYR A 55 28.41 -36.06 10.30
N ASN A 56 29.66 -36.38 10.64
CA ASN A 56 30.77 -35.42 10.75
C ASN A 56 31.03 -34.53 9.51
N GLY A 57 30.77 -35.01 8.29
CA GLY A 57 31.04 -34.23 7.06
C GLY A 57 30.05 -33.09 6.79
N PHE A 58 28.76 -33.29 7.06
CA PHE A 58 27.71 -32.28 6.89
C PHE A 58 27.61 -31.36 8.13
N CYS A 59 27.73 -31.94 9.33
CA CYS A 59 27.71 -31.20 10.59
C CYS A 59 28.87 -30.19 10.70
N GLY A 60 30.07 -30.51 10.18
CA GLY A 60 31.23 -29.61 10.25
C GLY A 60 31.04 -28.27 9.52
N THR A 61 30.29 -28.25 8.41
CA THR A 61 29.98 -27.02 7.67
C THR A 61 28.91 -26.16 8.36
N LEU A 62 28.04 -26.80 9.15
CA LEU A 62 26.99 -26.14 9.96
C LEU A 62 27.57 -25.51 11.25
N THR A 63 28.64 -26.08 11.83
CA THR A 63 29.34 -25.46 12.97
C THR A 63 30.03 -24.14 12.61
N THR A 64 30.49 -23.98 11.37
CA THR A 64 31.15 -22.74 10.89
C THR A 64 30.14 -21.69 10.43
N ASN A 65 28.98 -22.10 9.91
CA ASN A 65 27.90 -21.20 9.48
C ASN A 65 26.76 -21.25 10.49
N LYS A 66 26.84 -20.43 11.54
CA LYS A 66 25.89 -20.48 12.67
C LYS A 66 24.48 -20.03 12.28
N THR A 67 24.37 -19.24 11.22
CA THR A 67 23.10 -18.71 10.73
C THR A 67 22.89 -18.98 9.23
N ALA A 68 21.63 -18.92 8.79
CA ALA A 68 21.32 -18.98 7.36
C ALA A 68 21.99 -17.84 6.57
N ALA A 69 22.18 -16.67 7.20
CA ALA A 69 22.88 -15.55 6.59
C ALA A 69 24.38 -15.85 6.41
N ASP A 70 25.04 -16.49 7.38
CA ASP A 70 26.44 -16.93 7.25
C ASP A 70 26.62 -17.90 6.08
N PHE A 71 25.68 -18.83 5.94
CA PHE A 71 25.67 -19.75 4.81
C PHE A 71 25.51 -19.03 3.47
N LEU A 72 24.55 -18.11 3.35
CA LEU A 72 24.32 -17.35 2.12
C LEU A 72 25.46 -16.37 1.80
N ASN A 73 26.18 -15.87 2.81
CA ASN A 73 27.39 -15.07 2.61
C ASN A 73 28.47 -15.83 1.83
N ARG A 74 28.44 -17.17 1.77
CA ARG A 74 29.35 -17.94 0.91
C ARG A 74 29.04 -17.76 -0.58
N LEU A 75 27.82 -17.39 -0.93
CA LEU A 75 27.36 -17.13 -2.31
C LEU A 75 27.69 -15.71 -2.79
N LYS A 76 28.31 -14.88 -1.94
CA LYS A 76 28.64 -13.46 -2.24
C LYS A 76 29.51 -13.27 -3.48
N ASN A 77 30.33 -14.27 -3.83
CA ASN A 77 31.20 -14.24 -5.00
C ASN A 77 30.57 -14.91 -6.24
N GLY A 78 29.34 -15.41 -6.13
CA GLY A 78 28.60 -16.04 -7.21
C GLY A 78 27.27 -15.31 -7.46
N PRO A 79 26.11 -16.00 -7.38
CA PRO A 79 24.83 -15.43 -7.77
C PRO A 79 24.34 -14.27 -6.88
N CYS A 80 24.94 -14.07 -5.71
CA CYS A 80 24.59 -12.97 -4.79
C CYS A 80 25.57 -11.79 -4.84
N LYS A 81 26.45 -11.77 -5.84
CA LYS A 81 27.31 -10.64 -6.15
C LYS A 81 26.45 -9.49 -6.66
N LYS A 82 26.72 -8.25 -6.22
CA LYS A 82 26.15 -7.07 -6.87
C LYS A 82 26.93 -6.79 -8.14
N ASP A 83 26.31 -6.98 -9.30
CA ASP A 83 26.85 -6.46 -10.56
C ASP A 83 26.32 -5.04 -10.74
N ASN A 84 26.97 -4.08 -10.07
CA ASN A 84 26.70 -2.67 -10.30
C ASN A 84 27.49 -2.21 -11.53
N ASP A 85 26.87 -2.26 -12.71
CA ASP A 85 27.39 -1.62 -13.94
C ASP A 85 27.08 -0.11 -14.02
N SER A 86 26.59 0.51 -12.95
CA SER A 86 26.39 1.96 -12.88
C SER A 86 26.66 2.51 -11.48
N GLY A 87 27.79 3.21 -11.30
CA GLY A 87 28.02 4.15 -10.20
C GLY A 87 29.25 3.87 -9.34
N GLU A 88 30.14 4.85 -9.27
CA GLU A 88 31.35 4.94 -8.46
C GLU A 88 31.10 4.61 -6.98
N HIS A 89 31.46 3.41 -6.52
CA HIS A 89 32.00 3.13 -5.17
C HIS A 89 32.28 1.63 -5.04
N LYS A 90 33.43 1.18 -5.55
CA LYS A 90 33.96 -0.16 -5.27
C LYS A 90 34.64 -0.14 -3.90
N THR A 91 33.86 -0.26 -2.83
CA THR A 91 34.37 -0.57 -1.49
C THR A 91 33.77 -1.92 -1.08
N GLY A 92 34.56 -2.80 -0.44
CA GLY A 92 34.35 -4.26 -0.26
C GLY A 92 33.07 -4.78 0.42
N ASP A 93 31.95 -4.07 0.32
CA ASP A 93 30.60 -4.36 0.80
C ASP A 93 29.59 -4.62 -0.36
N ASP A 94 30.08 -4.99 -1.54
CA ASP A 94 29.30 -5.19 -2.79
C ASP A 94 28.56 -6.54 -2.87
N TYR A 95 27.95 -6.98 -1.78
CA TYR A 95 27.14 -8.21 -1.73
C TYR A 95 25.76 -7.97 -1.09
N ILE A 96 24.82 -8.86 -1.39
CA ILE A 96 23.48 -8.84 -0.80
C ILE A 96 23.57 -9.25 0.68
N LYS A 97 23.14 -8.37 1.59
CA LYS A 97 23.17 -8.60 3.04
C LYS A 97 21.80 -9.11 3.52
N PHE A 98 21.65 -10.42 3.68
CA PHE A 98 20.37 -11.04 4.04
C PHE A 98 19.86 -10.76 5.47
N ASP A 99 20.68 -10.18 6.34
CA ASP A 99 20.25 -9.69 7.66
C ASP A 99 19.88 -8.19 7.65
N ASP A 100 19.96 -7.51 6.49
CA ASP A 100 19.53 -6.12 6.32
C ASP A 100 18.09 -6.06 5.79
N HIS A 101 17.27 -5.22 6.43
CA HIS A 101 15.91 -4.92 5.95
C HIS A 101 15.88 -4.34 4.53
N LYS A 102 17.00 -3.75 4.07
CA LYS A 102 17.13 -3.22 2.70
C LYS A 102 17.07 -4.31 1.62
N THR A 103 17.53 -5.54 1.89
CA THR A 103 17.58 -6.60 0.87
C THR A 103 16.20 -7.02 0.38
N PHE A 104 15.21 -7.02 1.27
CA PHE A 104 13.82 -7.27 0.93
C PHE A 104 12.99 -5.98 0.94
N GLY A 105 13.69 -4.85 0.81
CA GLY A 105 13.11 -3.52 0.83
C GLY A 105 12.45 -3.15 -0.48
N HIS A 106 11.76 -2.02 -0.44
CA HIS A 106 11.29 -1.35 -1.63
C HIS A 106 12.46 -0.66 -2.34
N GLU A 107 12.39 -0.56 -3.66
CA GLU A 107 13.45 0.05 -4.45
C GLU A 107 13.26 1.55 -4.67
N ASN A 108 14.36 2.29 -4.65
CA ASN A 108 14.32 3.76 -4.67
C ASN A 108 13.69 4.34 -5.95
N TYR A 109 13.71 3.62 -7.07
CA TYR A 109 13.07 4.03 -8.32
C TYR A 109 11.54 3.91 -8.29
N CYS A 110 10.99 3.22 -7.29
CA CYS A 110 9.56 3.11 -7.05
C CYS A 110 9.05 4.15 -6.04
N ASP A 111 9.93 5.02 -5.54
CA ASP A 111 9.56 6.06 -4.59
C ASP A 111 8.62 7.07 -5.27
N PRO A 112 7.75 7.75 -4.50
CA PRO A 112 6.92 8.81 -5.05
C PRO A 112 7.78 9.88 -5.73
N CYS A 113 7.27 10.42 -6.84
CA CYS A 113 7.92 11.54 -7.49
C CYS A 113 8.06 12.73 -6.51
N PRO A 114 9.19 13.46 -6.54
CA PRO A 114 9.36 14.67 -5.75
C PRO A 114 8.16 15.61 -5.93
N ILE A 115 7.58 16.07 -4.82
CA ILE A 115 6.32 16.82 -4.86
C ILE A 115 6.45 18.16 -5.62
N LEU A 116 7.63 18.80 -5.52
CA LEU A 116 7.97 20.03 -6.25
C LEU A 116 8.30 19.78 -7.73
N GLY A 117 8.45 18.52 -8.12
CA GLY A 117 8.77 18.10 -9.48
C GLY A 117 10.26 17.90 -9.75
N VAL A 118 10.55 17.57 -11.01
CA VAL A 118 11.90 17.39 -11.54
C VAL A 118 12.09 18.29 -12.75
N GLN A 119 13.32 18.75 -12.97
CA GLN A 119 13.69 19.59 -14.10
C GLN A 119 14.85 18.97 -14.87
N ASN A 120 14.83 19.14 -16.19
CA ASN A 120 15.95 18.77 -17.04
C ASN A 120 17.00 19.89 -17.00
N THR A 121 18.25 19.51 -16.74
CA THR A 121 19.42 20.38 -16.72
C THR A 121 20.43 19.87 -17.74
N ASN A 122 21.45 20.67 -18.04
CA ASN A 122 22.53 20.26 -18.96
C ASN A 122 23.27 18.98 -18.52
N THR A 123 23.14 18.59 -17.24
CA THR A 123 23.73 17.38 -16.65
C THR A 123 22.71 16.25 -16.43
N GLY A 124 21.48 16.39 -16.93
CA GLY A 124 20.40 15.41 -16.77
C GLY A 124 19.25 15.89 -15.86
N TRP A 125 18.46 14.96 -15.35
CA TRP A 125 17.31 15.27 -14.51
C TRP A 125 17.72 15.55 -13.06
N SER A 126 17.13 16.59 -12.47
CA SER A 126 17.37 16.97 -11.06
C SER A 126 16.07 17.34 -10.36
N GLU A 127 16.02 17.18 -9.04
CA GLU A 127 14.87 17.60 -8.24
C GLU A 127 14.74 19.13 -8.19
N VAL A 128 13.51 19.63 -8.26
CA VAL A 128 13.22 21.05 -8.06
C VAL A 128 13.25 21.38 -6.58
N THR A 129 14.04 22.38 -6.18
CA THR A 129 14.20 22.78 -4.77
C THR A 129 13.23 23.87 -4.33
N LYS A 130 12.70 24.63 -5.29
CA LYS A 130 11.82 25.78 -5.08
C LYS A 130 10.76 25.84 -6.16
N LYS A 131 9.49 26.02 -5.76
CA LYS A 131 8.36 26.27 -6.65
C LYS A 131 7.62 27.54 -6.21
N THR A 132 7.22 28.37 -7.17
CA THR A 132 6.37 29.54 -6.92
C THR A 132 4.95 29.23 -7.40
N CYS A 133 3.97 29.33 -6.51
CA CYS A 133 2.56 29.21 -6.83
C CYS A 133 2.05 30.46 -7.56
N LYS A 134 0.85 30.39 -8.17
CA LYS A 134 0.21 31.50 -8.89
C LYS A 134 -0.05 32.76 -8.05
N ASP A 135 -0.30 32.58 -6.75
CA ASP A 135 -0.48 33.66 -5.77
C ASP A 135 0.85 34.25 -5.28
N ASN A 136 1.96 33.95 -5.96
CA ASN A 136 3.34 34.30 -5.61
C ASN A 136 3.84 33.64 -4.31
N ALA A 137 3.11 32.67 -3.74
CA ALA A 137 3.59 31.92 -2.59
C ALA A 137 4.77 31.02 -3.00
N VAL A 138 5.87 31.09 -2.27
CA VAL A 138 7.06 30.27 -2.51
C VAL A 138 7.06 29.04 -1.61
N ILE A 139 7.19 27.87 -2.20
CA ILE A 139 7.35 26.58 -1.52
C ILE A 139 8.76 26.07 -1.75
N THR A 140 9.40 25.63 -0.67
CA THR A 140 10.72 25.00 -0.68
C THR A 140 10.66 23.67 0.07
N LYS A 141 11.69 22.85 -0.10
CA LYS A 141 11.88 21.61 0.66
C LYS A 141 11.80 21.83 2.18
N ASP A 142 12.30 22.97 2.66
CA ASP A 142 12.40 23.26 4.09
C ASP A 142 11.10 23.82 4.67
N ASN A 143 10.32 24.57 3.89
CA ASN A 143 9.11 25.25 4.39
C ASN A 143 7.81 24.46 4.15
N ILE A 144 7.84 23.36 3.38
CA ILE A 144 6.64 22.59 3.07
C ILE A 144 5.98 22.02 4.34
N LYS A 145 6.77 21.55 5.32
CA LYS A 145 6.27 21.04 6.61
C LYS A 145 5.50 22.10 7.40
N THR A 146 5.95 23.34 7.39
CA THR A 146 5.31 24.42 8.15
C THR A 146 4.08 24.99 7.44
N LYS A 147 3.95 24.75 6.14
CA LYS A 147 2.81 25.17 5.33
C LYS A 147 1.62 24.21 5.40
N ILE A 148 1.85 22.92 5.66
CA ILE A 148 0.78 21.93 5.85
C ILE A 148 0.31 22.01 7.30
N LYS A 149 -0.92 22.48 7.51
CA LYS A 149 -1.54 22.49 8.83
C LYS A 149 -2.04 21.09 9.18
N ALA A 150 -1.83 20.70 10.44
CA ALA A 150 -2.18 19.39 10.96
C ALA A 150 -3.69 19.22 11.25
N ASP A 151 -4.56 20.10 10.77
CA ASP A 151 -5.99 20.13 11.12
C ASP A 151 -6.83 19.11 10.33
N GLN A 152 -6.22 18.41 9.36
CA GLN A 152 -6.91 17.57 8.40
C GLN A 152 -6.26 16.18 8.28
N GLN A 153 -6.51 15.34 9.28
CA GLN A 153 -6.00 13.97 9.32
C GLN A 153 -6.84 13.00 8.48
N VAL A 154 -6.18 12.14 7.70
CA VAL A 154 -6.76 10.98 7.03
C VAL A 154 -6.09 9.74 7.60
N VAL A 155 -6.86 8.88 8.26
CA VAL A 155 -6.35 7.63 8.86
C VAL A 155 -6.69 6.47 7.95
N LEU A 156 -5.71 5.65 7.56
CA LEU A 156 -5.92 4.44 6.77
C LEU A 156 -5.53 3.20 7.56
N HIS A 157 -6.31 2.12 7.44
CA HIS A 157 -5.94 0.79 7.93
C HIS A 157 -5.48 -0.07 6.75
N VAL A 158 -4.22 -0.48 6.75
CA VAL A 158 -3.61 -1.21 5.64
C VAL A 158 -3.19 -2.60 6.09
N SER A 159 -3.56 -3.63 5.34
CA SER A 159 -3.14 -4.97 5.67
C SER A 159 -1.61 -5.11 5.66
N ASP A 160 -1.11 -5.83 6.65
CA ASP A 160 0.30 -6.05 6.90
C ASP A 160 0.56 -7.54 7.14
N ASN A 161 1.83 -7.92 7.04
CA ASN A 161 2.34 -9.25 7.34
C ASN A 161 2.81 -9.38 8.80
N SER A 162 2.86 -8.27 9.55
CA SER A 162 3.25 -8.24 10.98
C SER A 162 2.12 -8.67 11.91
N THR A 163 2.35 -9.70 12.74
CA THR A 163 1.35 -10.19 13.72
C THR A 163 1.13 -9.28 14.93
N LYS A 164 1.90 -8.17 15.04
CA LYS A 164 1.86 -7.24 16.19
C LYS A 164 0.85 -6.09 16.01
N GLU A 165 0.16 -6.04 14.88
CA GLU A 165 -0.57 -4.84 14.42
C GLU A 165 -2.09 -5.02 14.49
N PHE A 166 -2.63 -5.51 15.59
CA PHE A 166 -4.09 -5.47 15.82
C PHE A 166 -4.48 -4.64 17.04
N GLU A 167 -3.49 -4.12 17.78
CA GLU A 167 -3.73 -3.46 19.05
C GLU A 167 -3.98 -1.94 18.86
N GLY A 168 -5.06 -1.44 19.47
CA GLY A 168 -5.27 -0.01 19.71
C GLY A 168 -5.91 0.78 18.58
N HIS A 169 -6.55 0.11 17.62
CA HIS A 169 -7.19 0.79 16.48
C HIS A 169 -8.57 0.22 16.08
N GLY A 170 -9.17 -0.66 16.89
CA GLY A 170 -10.57 -1.09 16.72
C GLY A 170 -10.78 -2.25 15.74
N LEU A 171 -9.72 -3.00 15.43
CA LEU A 171 -9.71 -4.19 14.58
C LEU A 171 -9.20 -5.43 15.34
N GLU A 172 -9.28 -5.41 16.67
CA GLU A 172 -8.86 -6.51 17.55
C GLU A 172 -9.65 -7.80 17.25
N ALA A 173 -10.91 -7.65 16.82
CA ALA A 173 -11.75 -8.78 16.39
C ALA A 173 -11.19 -9.54 15.17
N CYS A 174 -10.25 -8.95 14.43
CA CYS A 174 -9.61 -9.59 13.28
C CYS A 174 -8.42 -10.48 13.66
N LYS A 175 -7.91 -10.39 14.90
CA LYS A 175 -6.77 -11.17 15.38
C LYS A 175 -7.01 -12.67 15.29
N ASP A 176 -8.20 -13.11 15.68
CA ASP A 176 -8.58 -14.53 15.74
C ASP A 176 -9.42 -14.98 14.52
N ALA A 177 -9.64 -14.09 13.55
CA ALA A 177 -10.47 -14.38 12.38
C ALA A 177 -9.72 -15.13 11.27
N ASP A 178 -8.39 -15.17 11.32
CA ASP A 178 -7.51 -15.71 10.26
C ASP A 178 -7.83 -15.15 8.85
N ILE A 179 -8.26 -13.88 8.79
CA ILE A 179 -8.44 -13.14 7.55
C ILE A 179 -7.18 -12.34 7.23
N PHE A 180 -6.67 -11.60 8.21
CA PHE A 180 -5.49 -10.74 8.07
C PHE A 180 -4.35 -11.26 8.94
N LYS A 181 -3.10 -11.03 8.52
CA LYS A 181 -1.92 -11.35 9.33
C LYS A 181 -1.58 -10.21 10.30
N GLY A 182 -1.81 -8.97 9.88
CA GLY A 182 -1.70 -7.73 10.62
C GLY A 182 -2.46 -6.62 9.90
N ILE A 183 -2.75 -5.52 10.60
CA ILE A 183 -3.33 -4.32 10.01
C ILE A 183 -2.63 -3.08 10.61
N ARG A 184 -1.76 -2.43 9.85
CA ARG A 184 -1.14 -1.18 10.31
C ARG A 184 -2.09 0.00 10.17
N LYS A 185 -2.00 0.92 11.13
CA LYS A 185 -2.62 2.24 11.06
C LYS A 185 -1.63 3.23 10.45
N GLU A 186 -2.00 3.83 9.32
CA GLU A 186 -1.27 4.92 8.67
C GLU A 186 -2.00 6.24 8.91
N GLU A 187 -1.32 7.20 9.53
CA GLU A 187 -1.87 8.53 9.81
C GLU A 187 -1.31 9.53 8.80
N TRP A 188 -2.15 10.05 7.93
CA TRP A 188 -1.80 11.04 6.93
C TRP A 188 -2.30 12.42 7.35
N GLU A 189 -1.49 13.45 7.14
CA GLU A 189 -1.89 14.85 7.29
C GLU A 189 -1.91 15.47 5.89
N CYS A 190 -3.07 16.02 5.49
CA CYS A 190 -3.30 16.53 4.15
C CYS A 190 -3.68 18.00 4.20
N ASP A 191 -3.09 18.84 3.35
CA ASP A 191 -3.48 20.25 3.24
C ASP A 191 -3.29 20.75 1.80
N LYS A 192 -3.91 21.89 1.51
CA LYS A 192 -3.81 22.56 0.22
C LYS A 192 -2.46 23.25 0.09
N LEU A 193 -1.74 22.88 -0.96
CA LEU A 193 -0.44 23.43 -1.33
C LEU A 193 -0.50 23.91 -2.78
N CYS A 194 -0.37 25.23 -3.00
CA CYS A 194 -0.83 25.89 -4.23
C CYS A 194 -2.29 25.50 -4.54
N ASN A 195 -2.53 24.88 -5.70
CA ASN A 195 -3.83 24.38 -6.15
C ASN A 195 -3.98 22.86 -6.02
N SER A 196 -3.05 22.17 -5.34
CA SER A 196 -3.09 20.71 -5.13
C SER A 196 -3.33 20.39 -3.66
N VAL A 197 -4.07 19.33 -3.34
CA VAL A 197 -4.07 18.77 -1.98
C VAL A 197 -2.92 17.77 -1.87
N VAL A 198 -2.03 18.00 -0.92
CA VAL A 198 -0.84 17.19 -0.67
C VAL A 198 -0.96 16.56 0.72
N CYS A 199 -0.66 15.27 0.79
CA CYS A 199 -0.70 14.47 2.00
C CYS A 199 0.71 13.99 2.35
N PHE A 200 1.04 13.96 3.64
CA PHE A 200 2.27 13.33 4.13
C PHE A 200 1.98 12.30 5.21
N LEU A 201 2.74 11.21 5.20
CA LEU A 201 2.60 10.14 6.19
C LEU A 201 3.32 10.53 7.49
N LYS A 202 2.58 10.59 8.60
CA LYS A 202 3.13 10.80 9.93
C LYS A 202 3.83 9.53 10.40
N LYS A 203 5.16 9.52 10.42
CA LYS A 203 5.95 8.44 11.04
C LYS A 203 6.20 8.72 12.52
N LYS A 204 6.14 7.68 13.36
CA LYS A 204 6.36 7.80 14.81
C LYS A 204 7.81 8.11 15.23
N ASN A 205 8.84 7.81 14.42
CA ASN A 205 10.25 7.80 14.90
C ASN A 205 11.34 8.16 13.85
N GLU A 206 11.19 9.19 13.00
CA GLU A 206 12.31 9.66 12.16
C GLU A 206 12.40 11.19 12.12
N ASN A 207 13.51 11.74 12.63
CA ASN A 207 13.87 13.17 12.59
C ASN A 207 14.31 13.64 11.17
N GLY A 208 13.64 13.16 10.12
CA GLY A 208 13.99 13.45 8.73
C GLY A 208 12.87 14.13 7.93
N THR A 209 13.20 15.18 7.19
CA THR A 209 12.40 15.81 6.12
C THR A 209 12.65 15.06 4.79
N ASP A 210 12.21 13.81 4.67
CA ASP A 210 12.22 13.15 3.36
C ASP A 210 10.99 13.59 2.56
N LEU A 211 11.21 14.33 1.46
CA LEU A 211 10.12 14.75 0.56
C LEU A 211 9.43 13.57 -0.12
N LYS A 212 10.04 12.37 -0.12
CA LYS A 212 9.41 11.12 -0.60
C LYS A 212 8.23 10.68 0.26
N GLN A 213 8.02 11.32 1.42
CA GLN A 213 6.86 11.09 2.28
C GLN A 213 5.61 11.86 1.84
N TYR A 214 5.75 12.80 0.90
CA TYR A 214 4.65 13.61 0.37
C TYR A 214 4.10 12.99 -0.90
N ILE A 215 2.78 12.91 -0.98
CA ILE A 215 2.05 12.47 -2.16
C ILE A 215 0.85 13.37 -2.41
N GLU A 216 0.37 13.43 -3.64
CA GLU A 216 -0.90 14.08 -3.94
C GLU A 216 -2.07 13.24 -3.40
N ILE A 217 -3.18 13.89 -3.07
CA ILE A 217 -4.41 13.20 -2.63
C ILE A 217 -4.88 12.14 -3.63
N ARG A 218 -4.64 12.36 -4.94
CA ARG A 218 -4.96 11.42 -6.01
C ARG A 218 -4.15 10.12 -5.90
N ALA A 219 -2.89 10.22 -5.50
CA ALA A 219 -2.04 9.07 -5.24
C ALA A 219 -2.44 8.34 -3.94
N LEU A 220 -2.84 9.09 -2.90
CA LEU A 220 -3.38 8.51 -1.67
C LEU A 220 -4.69 7.75 -1.95
N LEU A 221 -5.60 8.33 -2.73
CA LEU A 221 -6.85 7.71 -3.17
C LEU A 221 -6.58 6.42 -3.95
N LYS A 222 -5.65 6.43 -4.92
CA LYS A 222 -5.27 5.20 -5.64
C LYS A 222 -4.72 4.13 -4.70
N ARG A 223 -3.84 4.48 -3.77
CA ARG A 223 -3.31 3.55 -2.77
C ARG A 223 -4.43 2.95 -1.93
N TRP A 224 -5.40 3.77 -1.53
CA TRP A 224 -6.55 3.30 -0.76
C TRP A 224 -7.39 2.31 -1.56
N VAL A 225 -7.74 2.65 -2.81
CA VAL A 225 -8.52 1.78 -3.71
C VAL A 225 -7.80 0.43 -3.96
N ASP A 226 -6.48 0.46 -4.20
CA ASP A 226 -5.68 -0.76 -4.36
C ASP A 226 -5.73 -1.65 -3.11
N ASN A 227 -5.52 -1.05 -1.93
CA ASN A 227 -5.56 -1.77 -0.67
C ASN A 227 -6.97 -2.30 -0.36
N PHE A 228 -8.01 -1.52 -0.67
CA PHE A 228 -9.40 -1.91 -0.48
C PHE A 228 -9.73 -3.17 -1.28
N PHE A 229 -9.38 -3.21 -2.57
CA PHE A 229 -9.63 -4.38 -3.40
C PHE A 229 -8.76 -5.57 -3.01
N ASP A 230 -7.48 -5.37 -2.68
CA ASP A 230 -6.62 -6.47 -2.20
C ASP A 230 -7.19 -7.09 -0.90
N ASP A 231 -7.66 -6.27 0.04
CA ASP A 231 -8.32 -6.72 1.28
C ASP A 231 -9.68 -7.38 1.02
N TYR A 232 -10.51 -6.80 0.16
CA TYR A 232 -11.82 -7.33 -0.23
C TYR A 232 -11.68 -8.73 -0.83
N ASN A 233 -10.73 -8.90 -1.74
CA ASN A 233 -10.43 -10.18 -2.38
C ASN A 233 -10.04 -11.24 -1.35
N LYS A 234 -9.19 -10.85 -0.38
CA LYS A 234 -8.77 -11.72 0.72
C LYS A 234 -9.94 -12.12 1.62
N ILE A 235 -10.80 -11.15 1.98
CA ILE A 235 -12.02 -11.39 2.76
C ILE A 235 -12.90 -12.39 2.04
N LYS A 236 -13.27 -12.11 0.77
CA LYS A 236 -14.16 -12.97 -0.02
C LYS A 236 -13.66 -14.41 -0.08
N HIS A 237 -12.37 -14.60 -0.36
CA HIS A 237 -11.74 -15.93 -0.35
C HIS A 237 -11.87 -16.61 1.03
N LYS A 238 -11.54 -15.89 2.10
CA LYS A 238 -11.53 -16.41 3.48
C LYS A 238 -12.93 -16.66 4.08
N ILE A 239 -13.98 -16.05 3.55
CA ILE A 239 -15.38 -16.26 3.99
C ILE A 239 -16.23 -17.10 3.03
N SER A 240 -15.68 -17.49 1.87
CA SER A 240 -16.41 -18.27 0.84
C SER A 240 -17.10 -19.52 1.39
N HIS A 241 -16.46 -20.25 2.31
CA HIS A 241 -17.05 -21.42 2.98
C HIS A 241 -18.12 -21.08 4.01
N CYS A 242 -18.14 -19.86 4.54
CA CYS A 242 -19.22 -19.39 5.42
C CYS A 242 -20.50 -19.05 4.62
N ILE A 243 -20.36 -18.71 3.33
CA ILE A 243 -21.47 -18.37 2.43
C ILE A 243 -22.02 -19.63 1.74
N ASN A 244 -21.14 -20.51 1.23
CA ASN A 244 -21.50 -21.72 0.48
C ASN A 244 -21.94 -22.87 1.41
N SER A 245 -23.07 -22.71 2.10
CA SER A 245 -23.61 -23.71 3.03
C SER A 245 -24.81 -24.47 2.44
N GLY A 246 -24.57 -25.25 1.39
CA GLY A 246 -25.47 -26.36 1.00
C GLY A 246 -25.43 -27.55 1.98
N ASN A 247 -24.42 -27.62 2.86
CA ASN A 247 -24.29 -28.64 3.89
C ASN A 247 -24.30 -28.02 5.29
N LYS A 248 -25.43 -28.19 5.99
CA LYS A 248 -25.71 -27.78 7.38
C LYS A 248 -24.87 -28.50 8.45
N SER A 249 -23.83 -29.27 8.09
CA SER A 249 -23.26 -30.30 8.97
C SER A 249 -21.78 -30.15 9.35
N THR A 250 -21.13 -29.03 9.08
CA THR A 250 -19.81 -28.74 9.67
C THR A 250 -19.89 -27.47 10.49
N CYS A 251 -19.85 -27.62 11.83
CA CYS A 251 -19.55 -26.52 12.75
C CYS A 251 -18.14 -25.99 12.46
N THR A 252 -18.01 -25.12 11.45
CA THR A 252 -16.85 -24.24 11.30
C THR A 252 -17.00 -23.13 12.33
N ASN A 253 -16.51 -23.40 13.55
CA ASN A 253 -16.60 -22.52 14.72
C ASN A 253 -16.05 -21.09 14.49
N ASP A 254 -15.32 -20.87 13.39
CA ASP A 254 -14.62 -19.60 13.13
C ASP A 254 -15.42 -18.61 12.28
N CYS A 255 -16.52 -19.03 11.63
CA CYS A 255 -17.33 -18.12 10.80
C CYS A 255 -17.89 -16.91 11.58
N PRO A 256 -18.39 -17.05 12.83
CA PRO A 256 -18.79 -15.90 13.63
C PRO A 256 -17.66 -14.88 13.85
N ASN A 257 -16.43 -15.35 14.12
CA ASN A 257 -15.27 -14.47 14.31
C ASN A 257 -14.88 -13.76 13.01
N LYS A 258 -14.93 -14.48 11.88
CA LYS A 258 -14.71 -13.91 10.54
C LYS A 258 -15.72 -12.82 10.22
N CYS A 259 -17.02 -13.08 10.41
CA CYS A 259 -18.07 -12.08 10.17
C CYS A 259 -17.91 -10.85 11.08
N LYS A 260 -17.54 -11.05 12.35
CA LYS A 260 -17.25 -9.95 13.29
C LYS A 260 -16.08 -9.09 12.82
N CYS A 261 -15.00 -9.70 12.36
CA CYS A 261 -13.87 -8.98 11.77
C CYS A 261 -14.28 -8.20 10.52
N VAL A 262 -14.99 -8.85 9.58
CA VAL A 262 -15.43 -8.21 8.33
C VAL A 262 -16.32 -6.99 8.62
N ARG A 263 -17.27 -7.10 9.55
CA ARG A 263 -18.11 -5.97 9.96
C ARG A 263 -17.27 -4.80 10.49
N LYS A 264 -16.28 -5.07 11.34
CA LYS A 264 -15.38 -4.04 11.87
C LYS A 264 -14.50 -3.43 10.78
N TRP A 265 -14.00 -4.23 9.85
CA TRP A 265 -13.25 -3.76 8.70
C TRP A 265 -14.10 -2.84 7.80
N ILE A 266 -15.35 -3.22 7.50
CA ILE A 266 -16.31 -2.38 6.73
C ILE A 266 -16.56 -1.05 7.45
N GLU A 267 -16.83 -1.09 8.76
CA GLU A 267 -17.01 0.13 9.58
C GLU A 267 -15.80 1.06 9.49
N LYS A 268 -14.57 0.51 9.47
CA LYS A 268 -13.37 1.33 9.25
C LYS A 268 -13.31 1.88 7.84
N LYS A 269 -13.45 1.02 6.81
CA LYS A 269 -13.34 1.44 5.41
C LYS A 269 -14.36 2.50 5.01
N LYS A 270 -15.58 2.43 5.53
CA LYS A 270 -16.59 3.47 5.34
C LYS A 270 -16.12 4.83 5.87
N ASN A 271 -15.57 4.87 7.09
CA ASN A 271 -15.05 6.11 7.66
C ASN A 271 -13.82 6.64 6.91
N GLU A 272 -12.91 5.75 6.47
CA GLU A 272 -11.76 6.14 5.65
C GLU A 272 -12.19 6.74 4.32
N TRP A 273 -13.19 6.12 3.69
CA TRP A 273 -13.72 6.55 2.40
C TRP A 273 -14.30 7.96 2.48
N GLU A 274 -15.14 8.24 3.49
CA GLU A 274 -15.70 9.58 3.72
C GLU A 274 -14.62 10.66 3.83
N GLU A 275 -13.57 10.42 4.62
CA GLU A 275 -12.49 11.39 4.79
C GLU A 275 -11.69 11.59 3.49
N ILE A 276 -11.35 10.50 2.78
CA ILE A 276 -10.60 10.61 1.52
C ILE A 276 -11.41 11.32 0.45
N LYS A 277 -12.70 10.98 0.30
CA LYS A 277 -13.61 11.64 -0.64
C LYS A 277 -13.67 13.14 -0.39
N LYS A 278 -13.84 13.53 0.88
CA LYS A 278 -13.86 14.93 1.29
C LYS A 278 -12.57 15.65 0.89
N ARG A 279 -11.40 15.08 1.19
CA ARG A 279 -10.10 15.68 0.83
C ARG A 279 -9.85 15.72 -0.67
N PHE A 280 -10.27 14.68 -1.40
CA PHE A 280 -10.15 14.64 -2.84
C PHE A 280 -11.00 15.75 -3.48
N ASN A 281 -12.21 15.99 -2.97
CA ASN A 281 -13.10 17.02 -3.48
C ASN A 281 -12.64 18.44 -3.10
N ASP A 282 -11.95 18.62 -1.98
CA ASP A 282 -11.39 19.91 -1.56
C ASP A 282 -10.45 20.52 -2.63
N GLN A 283 -9.77 19.69 -3.43
CA GLN A 283 -8.88 20.17 -4.50
C GLN A 283 -9.64 20.81 -5.68
N TYR A 284 -10.93 20.50 -5.86
CA TYR A 284 -11.77 20.94 -6.98
C TYR A 284 -12.85 21.96 -6.59
N LYS A 285 -12.92 22.36 -5.31
CA LYS A 285 -13.82 23.41 -4.86
C LYS A 285 -13.39 24.75 -5.48
N LYS A 286 -14.04 25.15 -6.57
CA LYS A 286 -14.08 26.54 -7.03
C LYS A 286 -15.21 27.25 -6.27
N GLU A 287 -15.04 28.53 -5.96
CA GLU A 287 -16.16 29.36 -5.49
C GLU A 287 -17.28 29.27 -6.56
N ASN A 288 -18.42 28.67 -6.20
CA ASN A 288 -19.65 28.52 -7.01
C ASN A 288 -19.79 27.34 -7.99
N ASN A 289 -19.37 26.09 -7.66
CA ASN A 289 -19.78 24.91 -8.45
C ASN A 289 -20.24 23.71 -7.61
N GLU A 290 -21.41 23.16 -7.94
CA GLU A 290 -22.09 22.01 -7.31
C GLU A 290 -21.56 20.63 -7.76
N GLY A 291 -20.58 20.56 -8.67
CA GLY A 291 -20.17 19.31 -9.36
C GLY A 291 -19.09 18.47 -8.67
N THR A 292 -19.14 18.23 -7.36
CA THR A 292 -18.06 17.49 -6.65
C THR A 292 -18.08 15.97 -6.87
N SER A 293 -19.26 15.34 -6.96
CA SER A 293 -19.40 13.89 -7.19
C SER A 293 -18.86 13.43 -8.56
N SER A 294 -19.01 14.26 -9.60
CA SER A 294 -18.58 13.94 -10.98
C SER A 294 -17.07 13.72 -11.11
N ASN A 295 -16.25 14.42 -10.31
CA ASN A 295 -14.79 14.34 -10.41
C ASN A 295 -14.24 13.05 -9.82
N LEU A 296 -14.82 12.59 -8.72
CA LEU A 296 -14.43 11.34 -8.07
C LEU A 296 -14.79 10.14 -8.95
N ASN A 297 -16.02 10.11 -9.47
CA ASN A 297 -16.47 9.03 -10.36
C ASN A 297 -15.61 8.95 -11.62
N SER A 298 -15.33 10.09 -12.26
CA SER A 298 -14.44 10.13 -13.43
C SER A 298 -13.04 9.59 -13.11
N PHE A 299 -12.50 9.89 -11.93
CA PHE A 299 -11.21 9.34 -11.52
C PHE A 299 -11.29 7.83 -11.24
N LEU A 300 -12.33 7.34 -10.58
CA LEU A 300 -12.52 5.91 -10.30
C LEU A 300 -12.71 5.10 -11.58
N GLU A 301 -13.44 5.61 -12.57
CA GLU A 301 -13.62 4.99 -13.88
C GLU A 301 -12.29 4.69 -14.56
N THR A 302 -11.30 5.59 -14.42
CA THR A 302 -9.98 5.34 -15.00
C THR A 302 -9.13 4.43 -14.13
N LEU A 303 -9.28 4.46 -12.80
CA LEU A 303 -8.47 3.67 -11.87
C LEU A 303 -8.84 2.19 -11.81
N ILE A 304 -10.13 1.86 -11.77
CA ILE A 304 -10.62 0.50 -11.49
C ILE A 304 -10.17 -0.53 -12.52
N PRO A 305 -10.17 -0.25 -13.83
CA PRO A 305 -9.62 -1.18 -14.83
C PRO A 305 -8.13 -1.48 -14.63
N GLN A 306 -7.42 -0.71 -13.79
CA GLN A 306 -6.00 -0.90 -13.48
C GLN A 306 -5.77 -1.71 -12.20
N THR A 307 -6.83 -2.08 -11.49
CA THR A 307 -6.77 -2.85 -10.25
C THR A 307 -6.95 -4.34 -10.55
N ASP A 308 -6.65 -5.22 -9.59
CA ASP A 308 -6.82 -6.67 -9.75
C ASP A 308 -8.29 -7.13 -9.55
N VAL A 309 -9.26 -6.24 -9.83
CA VAL A 309 -10.71 -6.44 -9.63
C VAL A 309 -11.28 -7.57 -10.50
N ASP A 310 -10.68 -7.81 -11.66
CA ASP A 310 -11.06 -8.90 -12.59
C ASP A 310 -11.06 -10.29 -11.92
N ASN A 311 -10.24 -10.48 -10.88
CA ASN A 311 -10.17 -11.76 -10.17
C ASN A 311 -11.41 -12.07 -9.32
N VAL A 312 -12.31 -11.09 -9.12
CA VAL A 312 -13.33 -11.17 -8.05
C VAL A 312 -14.75 -10.91 -8.51
N ILE A 313 -14.98 -10.05 -9.49
CA ILE A 313 -16.34 -9.67 -9.93
C ILE A 313 -16.65 -10.20 -11.34
N GLY A 314 -15.69 -10.89 -11.97
CA GLY A 314 -15.72 -11.21 -13.39
C GLY A 314 -14.90 -10.17 -14.17
N LYS A 315 -14.90 -10.22 -15.51
CA LYS A 315 -14.18 -9.22 -16.32
C LYS A 315 -14.85 -7.86 -16.13
N VAL A 316 -14.28 -7.01 -15.28
CA VAL A 316 -14.74 -5.65 -15.03
C VAL A 316 -13.98 -4.76 -15.99
N LYS A 317 -14.63 -4.37 -17.09
CA LYS A 317 -14.03 -3.47 -18.09
C LYS A 317 -14.37 -2.02 -17.79
N THR A 318 -15.47 -1.78 -17.08
CA THR A 318 -16.02 -0.46 -16.79
C THR A 318 -16.57 -0.38 -15.36
N LEU A 319 -16.73 0.84 -14.84
CA LEU A 319 -17.39 1.08 -13.55
C LEU A 319 -18.83 0.57 -13.54
N SER A 320 -19.53 0.65 -14.67
CA SER A 320 -20.89 0.14 -14.86
C SER A 320 -21.00 -1.36 -14.59
N ASP A 321 -19.99 -2.15 -14.97
CA ASP A 321 -19.98 -3.59 -14.70
C ASP A 321 -20.02 -3.90 -13.20
N LEU A 322 -19.51 -2.99 -12.35
CA LEU A 322 -19.54 -3.14 -10.90
C LEU A 322 -20.92 -2.81 -10.32
N TYR A 323 -21.55 -1.73 -10.78
CA TYR A 323 -22.93 -1.39 -10.39
C TYR A 323 -23.91 -2.51 -10.78
N ASP A 324 -23.73 -3.11 -11.95
CA ASP A 324 -24.58 -4.20 -12.44
C ASP A 324 -24.30 -5.53 -11.72
N SER A 325 -23.09 -5.71 -11.17
CA SER A 325 -22.69 -6.91 -10.40
C SER A 325 -23.16 -6.90 -8.95
N ASN A 326 -23.59 -5.75 -8.43
CA ASN A 326 -24.09 -5.62 -7.07
C ASN A 326 -25.42 -6.36 -6.94
N GLU A 327 -25.35 -7.65 -6.58
CA GLU A 327 -26.52 -8.46 -6.14
C GLU A 327 -27.20 -7.89 -4.88
N CYS A 328 -26.61 -6.87 -4.24
CA CYS A 328 -27.22 -6.09 -3.17
C CYS A 328 -27.96 -4.87 -3.74
N ILE A 329 -29.06 -5.11 -4.47
CA ILE A 329 -30.09 -4.08 -4.63
C ILE A 329 -30.71 -3.87 -3.25
N ASP A 330 -30.56 -2.67 -2.70
CA ASP A 330 -31.24 -2.25 -1.49
C ASP A 330 -32.74 -2.58 -1.63
N THR A 331 -33.23 -3.53 -0.84
CA THR A 331 -34.62 -3.98 -0.91
C THR A 331 -35.60 -2.99 -0.26
N ASP A 332 -35.14 -1.79 0.11
CA ASP A 332 -35.99 -0.74 0.68
C ASP A 332 -36.26 0.39 -0.32
N THR A 333 -36.92 0.04 -1.44
CA THR A 333 -37.45 0.99 -2.44
C THR A 333 -38.73 1.70 -1.95
N SER A 334 -38.71 2.19 -0.70
CA SER A 334 -39.87 2.83 -0.06
C SER A 334 -39.91 4.35 -0.18
N LYS A 335 -38.89 5.02 -0.76
CA LYS A 335 -38.91 6.49 -0.89
C LYS A 335 -38.61 6.96 -2.31
N LYS A 336 -39.67 7.37 -3.01
CA LYS A 336 -39.62 8.22 -4.21
C LYS A 336 -38.90 9.53 -3.87
N GLY A 337 -37.68 9.68 -4.37
CA GLY A 337 -36.88 10.91 -4.34
C GLY A 337 -35.52 10.63 -4.97
N GLN A 338 -35.04 11.53 -5.84
CA GLN A 338 -33.79 11.47 -6.63
C GLN A 338 -32.78 10.39 -6.20
N HIS A 339 -32.51 9.41 -7.08
CA HIS A 339 -31.37 8.52 -6.91
C HIS A 339 -30.08 9.35 -7.02
N GLU A 340 -29.46 9.67 -5.89
CA GLU A 340 -28.01 9.78 -5.88
C GLU A 340 -27.47 8.37 -6.10
N TYR A 341 -26.80 8.15 -7.23
CA TYR A 341 -26.05 6.92 -7.42
C TYR A 341 -24.88 6.95 -6.43
N ASN A 342 -24.91 6.04 -5.46
CA ASN A 342 -23.77 5.73 -4.61
C ASN A 342 -22.56 5.45 -5.50
N ASP A 343 -21.36 5.82 -5.06
CA ASP A 343 -20.14 5.44 -5.78
C ASP A 343 -19.84 3.94 -5.59
N VAL A 344 -19.01 3.36 -6.44
CA VAL A 344 -18.78 1.90 -6.46
C VAL A 344 -18.16 1.29 -5.20
N VAL A 345 -17.59 2.13 -4.33
CA VAL A 345 -17.03 1.68 -3.05
C VAL A 345 -18.13 1.53 -1.99
N GLU A 346 -19.20 2.33 -2.11
CA GLU A 346 -20.40 2.28 -1.27
C GLU A 346 -21.34 1.14 -1.69
#